data_AF-A0A9Q3EXC9-F1
#
_entry.id   AF-A0A9Q3EXC9-F1
#
_cell.length_a   1.000
_cell.length_b   1.000
_cell.length_c   1.000
_cell.angle_alpha   90.00
_cell.angle_beta   90.00
_cell.angle_gamma   90.00
#
_symmetry.space_group_name_H-M   'P 1'
#
loop_
_entity.id
_entity.type
_entity.pdbx_description
1 polymer ?
#
loop_
_entity_poly.entity_id
_entity_poly.type
_entity_poly.pdbx_seq_one_letter_code
_entity_poly.pdbx_strand_id
1 'polypeptide(L)'
;MAFWKTDSRISDAIKAMPGYEEGNWKKLKKDLITKWGRVEQERGYRKDSTIQIYNDTQDEGGISTLSEYKKFIGEYETIITYLLRYRYITQENMFQEDVFDCLSADIKGSISKEMIKDNVMVREEDGGYLIQPMKILKKYIEQELEARILVTKRLSFQRIKAVTNE
;
A
#
# COMPACT_ATOMS: atom_id res chain seq x y z
N MET A 1 -34.01 2.15 -10.60
CA MET A 1 -33.06 1.03 -10.75
C MET A 1 -32.86 0.82 -12.25
N ALA A 2 -31.68 0.76 -12.86
CA ALA A 2 -30.31 0.56 -12.38
C ALA A 2 -29.30 1.42 -13.16
N PHE A 3 -28.22 1.81 -12.48
CA PHE A 3 -27.10 2.60 -12.99
C PHE A 3 -26.05 1.67 -13.62
N TRP A 4 -25.99 1.55 -14.95
CA TRP A 4 -24.80 1.06 -15.65
C TRP A 4 -24.70 1.69 -17.03
N LYS A 5 -24.02 2.85 -17.13
CA LYS A 5 -23.52 3.32 -18.41
C LYS A 5 -22.14 2.68 -18.59
N THR A 6 -22.11 1.45 -19.10
CA THR A 6 -20.86 0.87 -19.61
C THR A 6 -20.36 1.83 -20.68
N ASP A 7 -19.11 2.28 -20.58
CA ASP A 7 -18.52 3.21 -21.53
C ASP A 7 -18.64 2.63 -22.95
N SER A 8 -19.59 3.16 -23.74
CA SER A 8 -19.96 2.60 -25.05
C SER A 8 -18.75 2.56 -25.98
N ARG A 9 -17.80 3.49 -25.79
CA ARG A 9 -16.56 3.59 -26.57
C ARG A 9 -15.65 2.40 -26.34
N ILE A 10 -15.59 1.87 -25.12
CA ILE A 10 -14.79 0.69 -24.80
C ILE A 10 -15.44 -0.55 -25.42
N SER A 11 -16.78 -0.67 -25.30
CA SER A 11 -17.51 -1.79 -25.88
C SER A 11 -17.34 -1.85 -27.41
N ASP A 12 -17.50 -0.71 -28.09
CA ASP A 12 -17.34 -0.61 -29.54
C ASP A 12 -15.90 -0.88 -29.98
N ALA A 13 -14.93 -0.40 -29.20
CA ALA A 13 -13.51 -0.64 -29.45
C ALA A 13 -13.08 -2.10 -29.26
N ILE A 14 -13.79 -2.88 -28.42
CA ILE A 14 -13.58 -4.33 -28.26
C ILE A 14 -14.23 -5.08 -29.42
N LYS A 15 -15.44 -4.68 -29.83
CA LYS A 15 -16.16 -5.32 -30.95
C LYS A 15 -15.43 -5.19 -32.28
N ALA A 16 -14.73 -4.07 -32.47
CA ALA A 16 -13.91 -3.83 -33.65
C ALA A 16 -12.53 -4.52 -33.61
N MET A 17 -12.24 -5.37 -32.61
CA MET A 17 -10.99 -6.12 -32.56
C MET A 17 -11.07 -7.39 -33.41
N PRO A 18 -9.99 -7.73 -34.15
CA PRO A 18 -9.96 -8.94 -34.98
C PRO A 18 -10.26 -10.20 -34.18
N GLY A 19 -9.74 -10.30 -32.95
CA GLY A 19 -10.04 -11.44 -32.09
C GLY A 19 -11.51 -11.56 -31.64
N TYR A 20 -12.27 -10.46 -31.62
CA TYR A 20 -13.69 -10.49 -31.30
C TYR A 20 -14.52 -10.89 -32.52
N GLU A 21 -14.23 -10.34 -33.69
CA GLU A 21 -14.89 -10.69 -34.95
C GLU A 21 -14.69 -12.16 -35.33
N GLU A 22 -13.48 -12.69 -35.10
CA GLU A 22 -13.15 -14.10 -35.39
C GLU A 22 -13.64 -15.07 -34.30
N GLY A 23 -14.25 -14.58 -33.21
CA GLY A 23 -14.61 -15.40 -32.05
C GLY A 23 -13.41 -16.08 -31.35
N ASN A 24 -12.19 -15.64 -31.66
CA ASN A 24 -10.96 -16.24 -31.16
C ASN A 24 -10.53 -15.57 -29.86
N TRP A 25 -10.95 -16.15 -28.74
CA TRP A 25 -10.66 -15.62 -27.41
C TRP A 25 -9.17 -15.43 -27.11
N LYS A 26 -8.30 -16.30 -27.65
CA LYS A 26 -6.84 -16.19 -27.47
C LYS A 26 -6.27 -14.99 -28.22
N LYS A 27 -6.77 -14.71 -29.42
CA LYS A 27 -6.41 -13.54 -30.21
C LYS A 27 -6.97 -12.26 -29.60
N LEU A 28 -8.24 -12.28 -29.17
CA LEU A 28 -8.88 -11.15 -28.50
C LEU A 28 -8.13 -10.76 -27.23
N LYS A 29 -7.73 -11.73 -26.41
CA LYS A 29 -6.90 -11.49 -25.23
C LYS A 29 -5.58 -10.80 -25.59
N LYS A 30 -4.93 -11.19 -26.70
CA LYS A 30 -3.70 -10.55 -27.18
C LYS A 30 -3.95 -9.12 -27.66
N ASP A 31 -5.05 -8.89 -28.38
CA ASP A 31 -5.45 -7.57 -28.88
C ASP A 31 -5.77 -6.61 -27.73
N LEU A 32 -6.50 -7.10 -26.71
CA LEU A 32 -6.80 -6.37 -25.47
C LEU A 32 -5.54 -5.97 -24.71
N ILE A 33 -4.62 -6.93 -24.51
CA ILE A 33 -3.34 -6.68 -23.83
C ILE A 33 -2.46 -5.72 -24.66
N THR A 34 -2.52 -5.80 -25.98
CA THR A 34 -1.72 -4.93 -26.86
C THR A 34 -2.23 -3.48 -26.83
N LYS A 35 -3.56 -3.28 -26.87
CA LYS A 35 -4.18 -1.96 -26.90
C LYS A 35 -4.26 -1.29 -25.53
N TRP A 36 -4.50 -2.08 -24.47
CA TRP A 36 -4.74 -1.57 -23.12
C TRP A 36 -3.86 -2.19 -22.02
N GLY A 37 -3.16 -3.28 -22.29
CA GLY A 37 -2.23 -3.90 -21.34
C GLY A 37 -0.89 -3.17 -21.18
N ARG A 38 -0.67 -2.05 -21.90
CA ARG A 38 0.55 -1.23 -21.79
C ARG A 38 0.64 -0.39 -20.51
N VAL A 39 -0.45 -0.22 -19.77
CA VAL A 39 -0.47 0.59 -18.54
C VAL A 39 0.51 0.05 -17.47
N GLU A 40 0.83 -1.25 -17.50
CA GLU A 40 1.78 -1.86 -16.56
C GLU A 40 3.26 -1.73 -16.97
N GLN A 41 3.56 -1.47 -18.26
CA GLN A 41 4.95 -1.36 -18.75
C GLN A 41 5.52 0.06 -18.67
N GLU A 42 4.68 1.10 -18.58
CA GLU A 42 5.15 2.50 -18.59
C GLU A 42 5.74 2.99 -17.26
N ARG A 43 5.49 2.34 -16.12
CA ARG A 43 6.02 2.83 -14.85
C ARG A 43 7.54 2.67 -14.72
N GLY A 44 8.14 1.74 -15.47
CA GLY A 44 9.59 1.60 -15.56
C GLY A 44 10.30 1.50 -14.22
N TYR A 45 9.67 0.87 -13.21
CA TYR A 45 10.26 0.77 -11.88
C TYR A 45 11.60 0.05 -11.92
N ARG A 46 12.57 0.62 -11.24
CA ARG A 46 13.93 0.13 -11.11
C ARG A 46 14.15 -0.36 -9.68
N LYS A 47 15.28 -1.03 -9.42
CA LYS A 47 15.58 -1.55 -8.07
C LYS A 47 15.63 -0.45 -7.01
N ASP A 48 16.00 0.76 -7.41
CA ASP A 48 16.07 1.98 -6.61
C ASP A 48 14.71 2.66 -6.42
N SER A 49 13.64 2.22 -7.08
CA SER A 49 12.31 2.82 -6.91
C SER A 49 11.76 2.67 -5.48
N THR A 50 12.12 1.60 -4.76
CA THR A 50 11.78 1.45 -3.34
C THR A 50 12.54 2.45 -2.46
N ILE A 51 13.80 2.71 -2.79
CA ILE A 51 14.64 3.69 -2.08
C ILE A 51 14.10 5.10 -2.29
N GLN A 52 13.63 5.41 -3.51
CA GLN A 52 13.06 6.71 -3.82
C GLN A 52 11.81 7.00 -2.98
N ILE A 53 10.83 6.09 -2.97
CA ILE A 53 9.62 6.27 -2.15
C ILE A 53 9.93 6.29 -0.64
N TYR A 54 10.97 5.58 -0.21
CA TYR A 54 11.45 5.63 1.18
C TYR A 54 11.98 7.03 1.51
N ASN A 55 12.90 7.55 0.71
CA ASN A 55 13.49 8.88 0.93
C ASN A 55 12.43 9.98 0.86
N ASP A 56 11.55 9.95 -0.14
CA ASP A 56 10.46 10.91 -0.27
C ASP A 56 9.57 10.92 0.98
N THR A 57 9.28 9.73 1.53
CA THR A 57 8.48 9.58 2.75
C THR A 57 9.23 10.08 4.00
N GLN A 58 10.53 9.85 4.10
CA GLN A 58 11.35 10.34 5.20
C GLN A 58 11.53 11.86 5.16
N ASP A 59 11.71 12.44 3.98
CA ASP A 59 11.81 13.89 3.78
C ASP A 59 10.52 14.61 4.18
N GLU A 60 9.36 13.96 4.04
CA GLU A 60 8.05 14.43 4.53
C GLU A 60 7.86 14.25 6.06
N GLY A 61 8.86 13.71 6.79
CA GLY A 61 8.83 13.51 8.24
C GLY A 61 8.38 12.11 8.68
N GLY A 62 8.25 11.17 7.74
CA GLY A 62 7.79 9.81 7.98
C GLY A 62 6.28 9.71 8.11
N ILE A 63 5.77 8.47 7.97
CA ILE A 63 4.33 8.20 7.97
C ILE A 63 3.76 8.47 9.36
N SER A 64 2.72 9.30 9.42
CA SER A 64 2.05 9.70 10.66
C SER A 64 0.53 9.49 10.62
N THR A 65 -0.06 9.38 9.42
CA THR A 65 -1.51 9.21 9.24
C THR A 65 -1.90 7.93 8.49
N LEU A 66 -3.15 7.48 8.69
CA LEU A 66 -3.69 6.31 7.97
C LEU A 66 -3.74 6.54 6.46
N SER A 67 -3.95 7.77 6.01
CA SER A 67 -4.00 8.10 4.58
C SER A 67 -2.62 8.00 3.95
N GLU A 68 -1.59 8.57 4.59
CA GLU A 68 -0.19 8.43 4.19
C GLU A 68 0.20 6.96 4.13
N TYR A 69 -0.13 6.19 5.18
CA TYR A 69 0.19 4.77 5.24
C TYR A 69 -0.44 3.98 4.08
N LYS A 70 -1.74 4.17 3.83
CA LYS A 70 -2.44 3.47 2.74
C LYS A 70 -1.90 3.84 1.36
N LYS A 71 -1.52 5.10 1.15
CA LYS A 71 -0.87 5.56 -0.08
C LYS A 71 0.48 4.88 -0.25
N PHE A 72 1.33 4.95 0.77
CA PHE A 72 2.66 4.36 0.78
C PHE A 72 2.61 2.86 0.54
N ILE A 73 1.81 2.10 1.31
CA ILE A 73 1.80 0.63 1.22
C ILE A 73 1.28 0.16 -0.14
N GLY A 74 0.28 0.85 -0.72
CA GLY A 74 -0.24 0.52 -2.05
C GLY A 74 0.79 0.75 -3.15
N GLU A 75 1.55 1.85 -3.09
CA GLU A 75 2.62 2.13 -4.03
C GLU A 75 3.81 1.17 -3.85
N TYR A 76 4.24 0.96 -2.60
CA TYR A 76 5.32 0.05 -2.24
C TYR A 76 5.02 -1.39 -2.73
N GLU A 77 3.83 -1.92 -2.44
CA GLU A 77 3.43 -3.26 -2.91
C GLU A 77 3.36 -3.37 -4.43
N THR A 78 2.94 -2.29 -5.11
CA THR A 78 2.92 -2.24 -6.58
C THR A 78 4.34 -2.36 -7.13
N ILE A 79 5.30 -1.62 -6.54
CA ILE A 79 6.72 -1.66 -6.93
C ILE A 79 7.29 -3.06 -6.66
N ILE A 80 7.12 -3.60 -5.46
CA ILE A 80 7.65 -4.93 -5.11
C ILE A 80 7.08 -6.02 -6.01
N THR A 81 5.77 -6.00 -6.27
CA THR A 81 5.11 -6.96 -7.17
C THR A 81 5.69 -6.88 -8.58
N TYR A 82 5.92 -5.67 -9.09
CA TYR A 82 6.57 -5.46 -10.38
C TYR A 82 7.99 -6.03 -10.39
N LEU A 83 8.82 -5.66 -9.41
CA LEU A 83 10.21 -6.09 -9.35
C LEU A 83 10.36 -7.61 -9.21
N LEU A 84 9.48 -8.27 -8.45
CA LEU A 84 9.43 -9.73 -8.34
C LEU A 84 9.02 -10.38 -9.66
N ARG A 85 7.97 -9.85 -10.33
CA ARG A 85 7.46 -10.39 -11.60
C ARG A 85 8.52 -10.39 -12.70
N TYR A 86 9.33 -9.34 -12.76
CA TYR A 86 10.42 -9.20 -13.73
C TYR A 86 11.77 -9.74 -13.21
N ARG A 87 11.80 -10.40 -12.04
CA ARG A 87 12.98 -11.01 -11.42
C ARG A 87 14.13 -10.02 -11.18
N TYR A 88 13.81 -8.75 -10.97
CA TYR A 88 14.80 -7.77 -10.52
C TYR A 88 15.21 -7.99 -9.06
N ILE A 89 14.31 -8.57 -8.25
CA ILE A 89 14.51 -8.93 -6.85
C ILE A 89 13.96 -10.34 -6.56
N THR A 90 14.35 -10.93 -5.43
CA THR A 90 13.86 -12.23 -4.93
C THR A 90 13.00 -12.04 -3.67
N GLN A 91 12.25 -13.07 -3.27
CA GLN A 91 11.41 -13.03 -2.06
C GLN A 91 12.21 -12.99 -0.75
N GLU A 92 13.51 -13.29 -0.79
CA GLU A 92 14.41 -13.27 0.38
C GLU A 92 14.78 -11.85 0.82
N ASN A 93 14.47 -10.84 0.00
CA ASN A 93 14.68 -9.44 0.37
C ASN A 93 13.73 -9.04 1.52
N MET A 94 14.30 -8.48 2.60
CA MET A 94 13.55 -8.10 3.80
C MET A 94 12.81 -6.76 3.62
N PHE A 95 11.68 -6.78 2.91
CA PHE A 95 10.83 -5.61 2.66
C PHE A 95 10.18 -5.01 3.92
N GLN A 96 10.12 -5.80 5.00
CA GLN A 96 9.50 -5.40 6.26
C GLN A 96 10.25 -4.29 7.00
N GLU A 97 11.58 -4.23 6.82
CA GLU A 97 12.42 -3.19 7.43
C GLU A 97 12.12 -1.85 6.79
N ASP A 98 12.08 -1.78 5.46
CA ASP A 98 11.72 -0.58 4.70
C ASP A 98 10.38 0.02 5.18
N VAL A 99 9.37 -0.83 5.38
CA VAL A 99 8.04 -0.39 5.83
C VAL A 99 8.08 0.12 7.27
N PHE A 100 8.84 -0.54 8.14
CA PHE A 100 8.99 -0.11 9.53
C PHE A 100 9.74 1.23 9.61
N ASP A 101 10.83 1.36 8.86
CA ASP A 101 11.69 2.54 8.90
C ASP A 101 11.02 3.78 8.32
N CYS A 102 10.12 3.61 7.34
CA CYS A 102 9.28 4.69 6.79
C CYS A 102 8.34 5.35 7.81
N LEU A 103 8.05 4.70 8.94
CA LEU A 103 7.15 5.25 9.95
C LEU A 103 7.82 6.41 10.71
N SER A 104 7.01 7.37 11.14
CA SER A 104 7.46 8.41 12.07
C SER A 104 7.94 7.79 13.40
N ALA A 105 8.89 8.45 14.08
CA ALA A 105 9.47 7.95 15.33
C ALA A 105 8.42 7.69 16.43
N ASP A 106 7.38 8.52 16.49
CA ASP A 106 6.27 8.37 17.44
C ASP A 106 5.47 7.07 17.18
N ILE A 107 5.15 6.79 15.92
CA ILE A 107 4.44 5.55 15.54
C ILE A 107 5.33 4.33 15.76
N LYS A 108 6.62 4.38 15.38
CA LYS A 108 7.58 3.30 15.65
C LYS A 108 7.62 2.96 17.14
N GLY A 109 7.68 3.98 17.99
CA GLY A 109 7.68 3.83 19.45
C GLY A 109 6.38 3.21 19.99
N SER A 110 5.21 3.66 19.52
CA SER A 110 3.92 3.12 19.98
C SER A 110 3.73 1.66 19.57
N ILE A 111 3.98 1.36 18.30
CA ILE A 111 3.84 0.00 17.75
C ILE A 111 4.80 -0.97 18.43
N SER A 112 6.07 -0.58 18.61
CA SER A 112 7.05 -1.44 19.27
C SER A 112 6.64 -1.79 20.71
N LYS A 113 6.08 -0.82 21.46
CA LYS A 113 5.58 -1.06 22.82
C LYS A 113 4.43 -2.06 22.84
N GLU A 114 3.45 -1.90 21.95
CA GLU A 114 2.32 -2.83 21.88
C GLU A 114 2.75 -4.22 21.40
N MET A 115 3.70 -4.33 20.46
CA MET A 115 4.23 -5.62 20.01
C MET A 115 5.05 -6.35 21.09
N ILE A 116 5.80 -5.62 21.92
CA ILE A 116 6.49 -6.19 23.09
C ILE A 116 5.46 -6.68 24.11
N LYS A 117 4.44 -5.88 24.40
CA LYS A 117 3.37 -6.21 25.35
C LYS A 117 2.58 -7.45 24.94
N ASP A 118 2.37 -7.64 23.64
CA ASP A 118 1.70 -8.82 23.10
C ASP A 118 2.64 -10.04 22.95
N ASN A 119 3.90 -9.95 23.39
CA ASN A 119 4.94 -10.98 23.25
C ASN A 119 5.18 -11.44 21.80
N VAL A 120 4.97 -10.54 20.84
CA VAL A 120 5.17 -10.85 19.41
C VAL A 120 6.60 -10.58 18.98
N MET A 121 7.31 -9.67 19.65
CA MET A 121 8.71 -9.40 19.38
C MET A 121 9.61 -10.54 19.86
N VAL A 122 10.39 -11.12 18.95
CA VAL A 122 11.40 -12.14 19.28
C VAL A 122 12.70 -11.43 19.63
N ARG A 123 13.22 -11.68 20.82
CA ARG A 123 14.48 -11.12 21.28
C ARG A 123 15.65 -11.95 20.76
N GLU A 124 16.64 -11.29 20.19
CA GLU A 124 17.88 -11.91 19.73
C GLU A 124 18.89 -12.07 20.89
N GLU A 125 19.91 -12.90 20.66
CA GLU A 125 20.97 -13.16 21.67
C GLU A 125 21.78 -11.90 22.02
N ASP A 126 21.86 -10.94 21.09
CA ASP A 126 22.52 -9.64 21.29
C ASP A 126 21.67 -8.64 22.09
N GLY A 127 20.43 -9.01 22.44
CA GLY A 127 19.49 -8.17 23.16
C GLY A 127 18.61 -7.27 22.29
N GLY A 128 18.81 -7.28 20.97
CA GLY A 128 17.95 -6.68 19.95
C GLY A 128 16.63 -7.42 19.76
N TYR A 129 15.77 -6.91 18.88
CA TYR A 129 14.51 -7.55 18.52
C TYR A 129 14.42 -7.78 17.01
N LEU A 130 14.04 -8.99 16.62
CA LEU A 130 13.73 -9.32 15.23
C LEU A 130 12.51 -8.54 14.76
N ILE A 131 12.66 -7.88 13.61
CA ILE A 131 11.55 -7.25 12.91
C ILE A 131 10.56 -8.33 12.49
N GLN A 132 9.30 -8.12 12.83
CA GLN A 132 8.25 -9.10 12.60
C GLN A 132 7.87 -9.19 11.12
N PRO A 133 7.37 -10.36 10.67
CA PRO A 133 6.90 -10.53 9.31
C PRO A 133 5.91 -9.44 8.90
N MET A 134 5.99 -9.00 7.63
CA MET A 134 5.15 -7.95 7.04
C MET A 134 3.66 -8.02 7.44
N LYS A 135 3.09 -9.23 7.50
CA LYS A 135 1.68 -9.45 7.88
C LYS A 135 1.39 -8.99 9.31
N ILE A 136 2.28 -9.28 10.24
CA ILE A 136 2.16 -8.86 11.64
C ILE A 136 2.35 -7.34 11.71
N LEU A 137 3.40 -6.83 11.06
CA LEU A 137 3.72 -5.42 11.09
C LEU A 137 2.56 -4.53 10.59
N LYS A 138 1.96 -4.88 9.44
CA LYS A 138 0.78 -4.18 8.88
C LYS A 138 -0.37 -4.10 9.87
N LYS A 139 -0.69 -5.20 10.55
CA LYS A 139 -1.77 -5.25 11.54
C LYS A 139 -1.56 -4.21 12.64
N TYR A 140 -0.36 -4.14 13.23
CA TYR A 140 -0.09 -3.19 14.32
C TYR A 140 -0.07 -1.74 13.83
N ILE A 141 0.46 -1.48 12.62
CA ILE A 141 0.43 -0.14 12.02
C ILE A 141 -1.01 0.33 11.81
N GLU A 142 -1.85 -0.50 11.21
CA GLU A 142 -3.26 -0.16 10.97
C GLU A 142 -4.00 0.08 12.29
N GLN A 143 -3.79 -0.76 13.30
CA GLN A 143 -4.41 -0.60 14.61
C GLN A 143 -4.03 0.72 15.30
N GLU A 144 -2.74 1.07 15.31
CA GLU A 144 -2.26 2.33 15.90
C GLU A 144 -2.85 3.55 15.17
N LEU A 145 -2.82 3.54 13.83
CA LEU A 145 -3.33 4.63 13.01
C LEU A 145 -4.85 4.80 13.13
N GLU A 146 -5.60 3.70 13.20
CA GLU A 146 -7.04 3.73 13.46
C GLU A 146 -7.37 4.25 14.87
N ALA A 147 -6.62 3.83 15.89
CA ALA A 147 -6.78 4.32 17.25
C ALA A 147 -6.61 5.84 17.33
N ARG A 148 -5.62 6.41 16.63
CA ARG A 148 -5.40 7.86 16.55
C ARG A 148 -6.58 8.61 15.91
N ILE A 149 -7.18 8.04 14.87
CA ILE A 149 -8.39 8.62 14.25
C ILE A 149 -9.55 8.64 15.24
N LEU A 150 -9.76 7.55 15.98
CA LEU A 150 -10.83 7.47 16.99
C LEU A 150 -10.64 8.50 18.10
N VAL A 151 -9.42 8.65 18.62
CA VAL A 151 -9.11 9.65 19.65
C VAL A 151 -9.35 11.07 19.11
N THR A 152 -8.88 11.36 17.91
CA THR A 152 -9.05 12.68 17.26
C THR A 152 -10.53 13.02 17.07
N LYS A 153 -11.33 12.08 16.57
CA LYS A 153 -12.79 12.25 16.44
C LYS A 153 -13.44 12.49 17.80
N ARG A 154 -13.03 11.75 18.84
CA ARG A 154 -13.59 11.92 20.19
C ARG A 154 -13.31 13.31 20.73
N LEU A 155 -12.07 13.80 20.57
CA LEU A 155 -11.68 15.14 21.02
C LEU A 155 -12.44 16.25 20.27
N SER A 156 -12.64 16.11 18.96
CA SER A 156 -13.42 17.10 18.20
C SER A 156 -14.89 17.15 18.65
N PHE A 157 -15.52 15.99 18.92
CA PHE A 157 -16.87 15.95 19.48
C PHE A 157 -16.98 16.62 20.85
N GLN A 158 -16.00 16.45 21.74
CA GLN A 158 -16.00 17.11 23.05
C GLN A 158 -15.88 18.64 22.92
N ARG A 159 -15.02 19.12 22.00
CA ARG A 159 -14.87 20.56 21.73
C ARG A 159 -16.17 21.19 21.21
N ILE A 160 -16.85 20.53 20.27
CA ILE A 160 -18.13 21.02 19.74
C ILE A 160 -19.17 21.16 20.84
N LYS A 161 -19.30 20.15 21.71
CA LYS A 161 -20.23 20.20 22.85
C LYS A 161 -19.93 21.32 23.84
N ALA A 162 -18.65 21.63 24.07
CA ALA A 162 -18.26 22.72 24.96
C ALA A 162 -18.64 24.09 24.38
N VAL A 163 -18.47 24.30 23.07
CA VAL A 163 -18.79 25.56 22.39
C VAL A 163 -20.30 25.78 22.25
N THR A 164 -21.11 24.71 22.11
CA THR A 164 -22.57 24.83 21.95
C THR A 164 -23.34 24.97 23.25
N ASN A 165 -22.67 24.82 24.40
CA ASN A 165 -23.27 24.95 25.74
C ASN A 165 -22.95 26.32 26.39
N GLU A 166 -22.37 27.26 25.64
CA GLU A 166 -22.25 28.70 25.96
C GLU A 166 -23.22 29.51 25.10
#